data_AF-A0A9W7Z4H8-F1
#
_entry.id   AF-A0A9W7Z4H8-F1
#
_cell.length_a   1.000
_cell.length_b   1.000
_cell.length_c   1.000
_cell.angle_alpha   90.00
_cell.angle_beta   90.00
_cell.angle_gamma   90.00
#
_symmetry.space_group_name_H-M   'P 1'
#
loop_
_entity.id
_entity.type
_entity.pdbx_description
1 polymer ?
#
loop_
_entity_poly.entity_id
_entity_poly.type
_entity_poly.pdbx_seq_one_letter_code
_entity_poly.pdbx_strand_id
1 'polypeptide(L)'
;MTQGSMKDLLKKSALTVLDRGGAVRGFVNIGREQPLPYRMRRHMEYHTHGSFWLMHYFSNPMTSKVLIDQLKLDARVVRCNVIKVTDRLSEMANTGENL
;
A
#
# COMPACT_ATOMS: atom_id res chain seq x y z
N MET A 1 21.59 -10.15 2.58
CA MET A 1 20.65 -9.12 3.10
C MET A 1 19.32 -9.79 3.32
N THR A 2 18.90 -9.97 4.57
CA THR A 2 17.60 -10.54 4.95
C THR A 2 16.49 -9.76 4.25
N GLN A 3 15.85 -10.38 3.25
CA GLN A 3 14.64 -9.83 2.62
C GLN A 3 13.61 -9.63 3.73
N GLY A 4 13.38 -8.38 4.11
CA GLY A 4 12.40 -8.04 5.16
C GLY A 4 11.03 -8.59 4.77
N SER A 5 10.33 -9.17 5.73
CA SER A 5 9.03 -9.79 5.50
C SER A 5 8.03 -8.77 4.94
N MET A 6 7.06 -9.22 4.14
CA MET A 6 5.91 -8.38 3.73
C MET A 6 5.25 -7.71 4.95
N LYS A 7 5.25 -8.39 6.11
CA LYS A 7 4.75 -7.84 7.37
C LYS A 7 5.48 -6.55 7.78
N ASP A 8 6.80 -6.50 7.59
CA ASP A 8 7.60 -5.32 7.95
C ASP A 8 7.31 -4.14 7.04
N LEU A 9 7.07 -4.42 5.74
CA LEU A 9 6.64 -3.41 4.79
C LEU A 9 5.29 -2.81 5.19
N LEU A 10 4.29 -3.66 5.46
CA LEU A 10 2.96 -3.22 5.89
C LEU A 10 3.03 -2.41 7.20
N LYS A 11 3.80 -2.89 8.18
CA LYS A 11 4.01 -2.17 9.44
C LYS A 11 4.63 -0.80 9.20
N LYS A 12 5.67 -0.71 8.36
CA LYS A 12 6.32 0.57 8.02
C LYS A 12 5.35 1.52 7.32
N SER A 13 4.55 1.04 6.37
CA SER A 13 3.54 1.85 5.70
C SER A 13 2.47 2.38 6.66
N ALA A 14 2.00 1.55 7.59
CA ALA A 14 1.05 1.98 8.62
C ALA A 14 1.66 3.05 9.53
N LEU A 15 2.87 2.80 10.04
CA LEU A 15 3.57 3.74 10.92
C LEU A 15 3.80 5.10 10.24
N THR A 16 4.20 5.11 8.97
CA THR A 16 4.39 6.37 8.21
C THR A 16 3.13 7.24 8.19
N VAL A 17 1.94 6.62 8.11
CA VAL A 17 0.67 7.32 8.14
C VAL A 17 0.32 7.76 9.57
N LEU A 18 0.45 6.85 10.55
CA LEU A 18 0.12 7.13 11.95
C LEU A 18 1.00 8.23 12.55
N ASP A 19 2.32 8.18 12.31
CA ASP A 19 3.29 9.15 12.82
C ASP A 19 3.06 10.56 12.27
N ARG A 20 2.37 10.69 11.13
CA ARG A 20 2.03 11.96 10.48
C ARG A 20 0.61 12.44 10.77
N GLY A 21 -0.02 11.88 11.81
CA GLY A 21 -1.37 12.26 12.25
C GLY A 21 -2.48 11.72 11.35
N GLY A 22 -2.20 10.71 10.53
CA GLY A 22 -3.22 9.95 9.80
C GLY A 22 -3.78 8.80 10.64
N ALA A 23 -4.85 8.19 10.15
CA ALA A 23 -5.46 7.01 10.76
C ALA A 23 -5.53 5.87 9.74
N VAL A 24 -5.21 4.64 10.16
CA VAL A 24 -5.29 3.44 9.31
C VAL A 24 -6.50 2.62 9.73
N ARG A 25 -7.42 2.34 8.80
CA ARG A 25 -8.61 1.51 9.05
C ARG A 25 -8.27 0.03 9.06
N GLY A 26 -7.40 -0.38 8.14
CA GLY A 26 -6.98 -1.78 8.04
C GLY A 26 -6.31 -2.13 6.72
N PHE A 27 -5.92 -3.40 6.63
CA PHE A 27 -5.31 -3.99 5.46
C PHE A 27 -6.21 -5.10 4.91
N VAL A 28 -6.32 -5.15 3.58
CA VAL A 28 -6.96 -6.25 2.87
C VAL A 28 -5.89 -6.95 2.06
N ASN A 29 -5.73 -8.26 2.28
CA ASN A 29 -4.84 -9.09 1.48
C ASN A 29 -5.64 -9.61 0.28
N ILE A 30 -5.29 -9.15 -0.93
CA ILE A 30 -5.98 -9.51 -2.17
C ILE A 30 -5.43 -10.83 -2.72
N GLY A 31 -4.17 -11.15 -2.44
CA GLY A 31 -3.56 -12.41 -2.86
C GLY A 31 -2.06 -12.41 -2.68
N ARG A 32 -1.49 -13.60 -2.45
CA ARG A 32 -0.04 -13.82 -2.41
C ARG A 32 0.40 -14.55 -3.67
N GLU A 33 1.55 -14.15 -4.19
CA GLU A 33 2.23 -14.81 -5.32
C GLU A 33 1.33 -15.02 -6.55
N GLN A 34 0.43 -14.07 -6.83
CA GLN A 34 -0.41 -14.12 -8.01
C GLN A 34 0.38 -13.71 -9.27
N PRO A 35 0.10 -14.32 -10.43
CA PRO A 35 0.75 -13.97 -11.68
C PRO A 35 0.37 -12.54 -12.09
N LEU A 36 1.36 -11.77 -12.52
CA LEU A 36 1.15 -10.43 -13.06
C LEU A 36 0.57 -10.53 -14.48
N PRO A 37 -0.33 -9.63 -14.90
CA PRO A 37 -0.87 -9.63 -16.26
C PRO A 37 0.20 -9.50 -17.35
N TYR A 38 1.33 -8.86 -17.01
CA TYR A 38 2.51 -8.75 -17.85
C TYR A 38 3.77 -8.64 -16.98
N ARG A 39 4.92 -8.99 -17.57
CA ARG A 39 6.24 -8.91 -16.90
C ARG A 39 6.59 -7.44 -16.61
N MET A 40 6.86 -7.12 -15.35
CA MET A 40 7.25 -5.77 -14.92
C MET A 40 8.73 -5.72 -14.57
N ARG A 41 9.43 -4.64 -14.96
CA ARG A 41 10.83 -4.42 -14.58
C ARG A 41 10.92 -3.34 -13.49
N ARG A 42 11.54 -3.66 -12.36
CA ARG A 42 11.74 -2.71 -11.25
C ARG A 42 13.00 -3.09 -10.48
N HIS A 43 13.75 -2.10 -9.96
CA HIS A 43 14.98 -2.33 -9.18
C HIS A 43 15.98 -3.30 -9.84
N MET A 44 16.13 -3.21 -11.17
CA MET A 44 16.99 -4.08 -12.00
C MET A 44 16.57 -5.56 -12.03
N GLU A 45 15.40 -5.90 -11.49
CA GLU A 45 14.82 -7.23 -11.55
C GLU A 45 13.56 -7.24 -12.42
N TYR A 46 13.25 -8.40 -12.98
CA TYR A 46 11.99 -8.62 -13.66
C TYR A 46 11.07 -9.50 -12.82
N HIS A 47 9.85 -9.03 -12.61
CA HIS A 47 8.83 -9.72 -11.83
C HIS A 47 7.73 -10.27 -12.74
N THR A 48 7.37 -11.53 -12.50
CA THR A 48 6.25 -12.22 -13.15
C THR A 48 5.14 -12.58 -12.17
N HIS A 49 5.45 -12.60 -10.87
CA HIS A 49 4.51 -12.86 -9.78
C HIS A 49 4.64 -11.76 -8.73
N GLY A 50 3.56 -11.52 -7.98
CA GLY A 50 3.55 -10.50 -6.93
C GLY A 50 2.49 -10.78 -5.87
N SER A 51 2.66 -10.15 -4.71
CA SER A 51 1.64 -10.13 -3.67
C SER A 51 0.91 -8.79 -3.68
N PHE A 52 -0.41 -8.84 -3.58
CA PHE A 52 -1.29 -7.68 -3.66
C PHE A 52 -1.95 -7.43 -2.30
N TRP A 53 -1.87 -6.18 -1.85
CA TRP A 53 -2.54 -5.72 -0.65
C TRP A 53 -3.12 -4.35 -0.87
N LEU A 54 -4.17 -4.06 -0.13
CA LEU A 54 -4.84 -2.77 -0.06
C LEU A 54 -4.77 -2.26 1.36
N MET A 55 -4.58 -0.95 1.52
CA MET A 55 -4.61 -0.27 2.81
C MET A 55 -5.58 0.88 2.72
N HIS A 56 -6.57 0.85 3.60
CA HIS A 56 -7.50 1.95 3.78
C HIS A 56 -6.99 2.85 4.90
N TYR A 57 -6.78 4.12 4.58
CA TYR A 57 -6.27 5.09 5.52
C TYR A 57 -6.82 6.50 5.25
N PHE A 58 -6.76 7.33 6.27
CA PHE A 58 -7.09 8.74 6.26
C PHE A 58 -5.81 9.52 6.53
N SER A 59 -5.50 10.48 5.67
CA SER A 59 -4.37 11.40 5.91
C SER A 59 -4.49 12.64 5.05
N ASN A 60 -3.65 13.64 5.34
CA ASN A 60 -3.47 14.76 4.43
C ASN A 60 -2.77 14.31 3.11
N PRO A 61 -2.96 15.03 2.00
CA PRO A 61 -2.34 14.70 0.71
C PRO A 61 -0.80 14.63 0.76
N MET A 62 -0.18 15.44 1.62
CA MET A 62 1.28 15.47 1.80
C MET A 62 1.82 14.16 2.41
N THR A 63 1.10 13.57 3.35
CA THR A 63 1.43 12.29 4.00
C THR A 63 1.28 11.15 3.01
N SER A 64 0.22 11.17 2.20
CA SER A 64 0.05 10.23 1.10
C SER A 64 1.20 10.30 0.11
N LYS A 65 1.67 11.51 -0.24
CA LYS A 65 2.85 11.70 -1.10
C LYS A 65 4.10 11.08 -0.48
N VAL A 66 4.38 11.37 0.80
CA VAL A 66 5.54 10.81 1.51
C VAL A 66 5.48 9.28 1.58
N LEU A 67 4.30 8.72 1.85
CA LEU A 67 4.09 7.27 1.85
C LEU A 67 4.42 6.65 0.49
N ILE A 68 3.93 7.23 -0.60
CA ILE A 68 4.20 6.77 -1.96
C ILE A 68 5.70 6.84 -2.26
N ASP A 69 6.35 7.95 -1.91
CA ASP A 69 7.78 8.14 -2.16
C ASP A 69 8.62 7.10 -1.38
N GLN A 70 8.26 6.82 -0.13
CA GLN A 70 8.91 5.75 0.66
C GLN A 70 8.68 4.35 0.07
N LEU A 71 7.47 4.05 -0.38
CA LEU A 71 7.15 2.77 -1.02
C LEU A 71 7.90 2.58 -2.33
N LYS A 72 8.06 3.64 -3.14
CA LYS A 72 8.80 3.58 -4.41
C LYS A 72 10.30 3.33 -4.25
N LEU A 73 10.87 3.72 -3.10
CA LEU A 73 12.28 3.50 -2.77
C LEU A 73 12.55 2.07 -2.28
N ASP A 74 11.53 1.38 -1.77
CA ASP A 74 11.66 0.03 -1.26
C ASP A 74 11.77 -0.98 -2.42
N ALA A 75 12.88 -1.72 -2.48
CA ALA A 75 13.16 -2.65 -3.56
C ALA A 75 12.11 -3.77 -3.71
N ARG A 76 11.34 -4.05 -2.65
CA ARG A 76 10.30 -5.09 -2.62
C ARG A 76 9.01 -4.66 -3.32
N VAL A 77 8.84 -3.36 -3.57
CA VAL A 77 7.61 -2.81 -4.15
C VAL A 77 7.78 -2.64 -5.65
N VAL A 78 7.06 -3.45 -6.42
CA VAL A 78 7.07 -3.35 -7.89
C VAL A 78 6.25 -2.15 -8.37
N ARG A 79 5.07 -1.95 -7.78
CA ARG A 79 4.13 -0.88 -8.11
C ARG A 79 3.31 -0.51 -6.88
N CYS A 80 3.08 0.79 -6.68
CA CYS A 80 2.15 1.31 -5.69
C CYS A 80 1.29 2.41 -6.31
N ASN A 81 0.00 2.42 -5.98
CA ASN A 81 -0.94 3.45 -6.39
C ASN A 81 -1.78 3.85 -5.17
N VAL A 82 -2.13 5.13 -5.08
CA VAL A 82 -3.05 5.67 -4.07
C VAL A 82 -4.19 6.34 -4.81
N ILE A 83 -5.41 6.02 -4.41
CA ILE A 83 -6.63 6.55 -5.00
C ILE A 83 -7.40 7.25 -3.89
N LYS A 84 -7.89 8.46 -4.17
CA LYS A 84 -8.80 9.18 -3.28
C LYS A 84 -10.18 8.57 -3.43
N VAL A 85 -10.72 8.01 -2.35
CA VAL A 85 -12.02 7.31 -2.36
C VAL A 85 -13.17 8.28 -2.13
N THR A 86 -13.06 9.17 -1.13
CA THR A 86 -14.09 10.19 -0.82
C THR A 86 -13.46 11.38 -0.08
N ASP A 87 -14.21 12.47 -0.02
CA ASP A 87 -13.94 13.66 0.78
C ASP A 87 -14.58 13.61 2.18
N ARG A 88 -15.57 12.72 2.40
CA ARG A 88 -16.35 12.68 3.64
C ARG A 88 -16.14 11.38 4.39
N LEU A 89 -15.89 11.51 5.70
CA LEU A 89 -15.71 10.38 6.60
C LEU A 89 -16.94 9.47 6.66
N SER A 90 -18.14 10.06 6.60
CA SER A 90 -19.42 9.34 6.64
C SER A 90 -19.62 8.41 5.44
N GLU A 91 -19.26 8.87 4.24
CA GLU A 91 -19.39 8.08 3.01
C GLU A 91 -18.43 6.89 3.00
N MET A 92 -17.27 7.05 3.65
CA MET A 92 -16.24 6.01 3.74
C MET A 92 -16.58 4.88 4.71
N ALA A 93 -17.34 5.16 5.77
CA ALA A 93 -17.78 4.13 6.73
C ALA A 93 -18.58 3.03 6.00
N ASN A 94 -19.51 3.45 5.14
CA ASN A 94 -20.42 2.60 4.36
C ASN A 94 -19.71 1.77 3.27
N THR A 95 -18.57 2.25 2.75
CA THR A 95 -17.80 1.52 1.73
C THR A 95 -17.21 0.21 2.27
N GLY A 96 -16.97 0.13 3.58
CA GLY A 96 -16.38 -1.07 4.19
C GLY A 96 -17.38 -2.20 4.50
N GLU A 97 -18.68 -1.99 4.28
CA GLU A 97 -19.71 -3.02 4.52
C GLU A 97 -19.97 -3.92 3.29
N ASN A 98 -19.45 -3.56 2.11
CA ASN A 98 -19.73 -4.25 0.84
C ASN A 98 -18.49 -4.92 0.21
N LEU A 99 -17.44 -5.23 1.00
CA LEU A 99 -16.24 -5.94 0.55
C LEU A 99 -15.92 -7.13 1.45
#